data_AF-A0A171AQ07-F1
#
_entry.id   AF-A0A171AQ07-F1
#
_cell.length_a   1.000
_cell.length_b   1.000
_cell.length_c   1.000
_cell.angle_alpha   90.00
_cell.angle_beta   90.00
_cell.angle_gamma   90.00
#
_symmetry.space_group_name_H-M   'P 1'
#
loop_
_entity.id
_entity.type
_entity.pdbx_description
1 polymer ?
#
loop_
_entity_poly.entity_id
_entity_poly.type
_entity_poly.pdbx_seq_one_letter_code
_entity_poly.pdbx_strand_id
1 'polypeptide(L)'
;DHPYTISEYTQLALYCFANSQVSTALKLLYRARYLALLVCGENHPEMALLDSNISLILHAVGEYELSLRFLEKALELNMKYFGPKSLKVAVSYHLVARTQSCMGDFRSALNSEKETYAIYKQQLGEDHEKTKESSECLRHLTHQAVVLQKKMNEIYTGKPGAGLPPIQIQPPSMGSVLDMLNVINGILFVQISQQDIDNFKAEMEKLKLKGDEVSGEAESQIPLPAVAS
;
A
#
# COMPACT_ATOMS: atom_id res chain seq x y z
N ASP A 1 17.36 -10.64 -16.46
CA ASP A 1 16.23 -11.40 -15.88
C ASP A 1 16.63 -11.97 -14.53
N HIS A 2 16.72 -11.11 -13.51
CA HIS A 2 17.08 -11.51 -12.15
C HIS A 2 15.97 -11.03 -11.18
N PRO A 3 15.55 -11.82 -10.18
CA PRO A 3 14.53 -11.43 -9.21
C PRO A 3 14.77 -10.07 -8.55
N TYR A 4 16.01 -9.76 -8.14
CA TYR A 4 16.36 -8.42 -7.60
C TYR A 4 15.96 -7.26 -8.53
N THR A 5 16.12 -7.41 -9.85
CA THR A 5 15.75 -6.35 -10.80
C THR A 5 14.23 -6.10 -10.80
N ILE A 6 13.41 -7.12 -10.56
CA ILE A 6 11.94 -6.98 -10.45
C ILE A 6 11.60 -6.16 -9.20
N SER A 7 12.25 -6.47 -8.08
CA SER A 7 12.08 -5.72 -6.83
C SER A 7 12.54 -4.27 -6.96
N GLU A 8 13.68 -4.02 -7.62
CA GLU A 8 14.20 -2.66 -7.89
C GLU A 8 13.22 -1.84 -8.76
N TYR A 9 12.67 -2.43 -9.83
CA TYR A 9 11.64 -1.76 -10.63
C TYR A 9 10.39 -1.42 -9.81
N THR A 10 9.99 -2.32 -8.91
CA THR A 10 8.83 -2.10 -8.03
C THR A 10 9.10 -0.95 -7.07
N GLN A 11 10.25 -0.93 -6.40
CA GLN A 11 10.64 0.15 -5.48
C GLN A 11 10.76 1.49 -6.20
N LEU A 12 11.38 1.53 -7.38
CA LEU A 12 11.48 2.75 -8.19
C LEU A 12 10.10 3.23 -8.64
N ALA A 13 9.17 2.32 -8.95
CA ALA A 13 7.80 2.68 -9.29
C ALA A 13 7.07 3.34 -8.11
N LEU A 14 7.20 2.79 -6.90
CA LEU A 14 6.63 3.37 -5.68
C LEU A 14 7.20 4.77 -5.41
N TYR A 15 8.52 4.94 -5.57
CA TYR A 15 9.17 6.24 -5.47
C TYR A 15 8.65 7.25 -6.51
N CYS A 16 8.53 6.84 -7.78
CA CYS A 16 7.97 7.67 -8.83
C CYS A 16 6.52 8.06 -8.52
N PHE A 17 5.70 7.13 -8.02
CA PHE A 17 4.31 7.42 -7.65
C PHE A 17 4.22 8.42 -6.50
N ALA A 18 5.04 8.27 -5.46
CA ALA A 18 5.12 9.22 -4.35
C ALA A 18 5.51 10.64 -4.82
N ASN A 19 6.29 10.75 -5.91
CA ASN A 19 6.64 12.00 -6.58
C ASN A 19 5.62 12.44 -7.65
N SER A 20 4.40 11.90 -7.63
CA SER A 20 3.32 12.19 -8.58
C SER A 20 3.64 11.85 -10.06
N GLN A 21 4.67 11.03 -10.32
CA GLN A 21 5.03 10.57 -11.66
C GLN A 21 4.27 9.27 -12.03
N VAL A 22 2.95 9.37 -12.10
CA VAL A 22 2.05 8.19 -12.25
C VAL A 22 2.33 7.37 -13.52
N SER A 23 2.54 8.03 -14.66
CA SER A 23 2.82 7.33 -15.92
C SER A 23 4.12 6.53 -15.85
N THR A 24 5.16 7.08 -15.24
CA THR A 24 6.45 6.41 -15.05
C THR A 24 6.29 5.22 -14.11
N ALA A 25 5.57 5.40 -13.00
CA ALA A 25 5.32 4.32 -12.04
C ALA A 25 4.61 3.12 -12.70
N LEU A 26 3.56 3.36 -13.49
CA LEU A 26 2.86 2.28 -14.22
C LEU A 26 3.77 1.59 -15.23
N LYS A 27 4.57 2.34 -16.01
CA LYS A 27 5.53 1.74 -16.97
C LYS A 27 6.53 0.81 -16.26
N LEU A 28 7.05 1.23 -15.11
CA LEU A 28 7.99 0.45 -14.32
C LEU A 28 7.33 -0.81 -13.74
N LEU A 29 6.10 -0.71 -13.21
CA LEU A 29 5.36 -1.89 -12.71
C LEU A 29 4.99 -2.87 -13.82
N TYR A 30 4.56 -2.39 -14.99
CA TYR A 30 4.30 -3.28 -16.13
C TYR A 30 5.58 -3.97 -16.60
N ARG A 31 6.73 -3.27 -16.56
CA ARG A 31 8.02 -3.88 -16.84
C ARG A 31 8.39 -4.93 -15.80
N ALA A 32 8.21 -4.65 -14.51
CA ALA A 32 8.42 -5.60 -13.42
C ALA A 32 7.54 -6.85 -13.58
N ARG A 33 6.24 -6.66 -13.85
CA ARG A 33 5.27 -7.75 -14.11
C ARG A 33 5.67 -8.59 -15.30
N TYR A 34 6.11 -7.97 -16.40
CA TYR A 34 6.58 -8.70 -17.58
C TYR A 34 7.80 -9.57 -17.26
N LEU A 35 8.77 -9.04 -16.52
CA LEU A 35 9.95 -9.80 -16.12
C LEU A 35 9.59 -10.93 -15.14
N ALA A 36 8.70 -10.67 -14.17
CA ALA A 36 8.21 -11.69 -13.24
C ALA A 36 7.50 -12.84 -13.97
N LEU A 37 6.70 -12.52 -14.99
CA LEU A 37 6.06 -13.53 -15.84
C LEU A 37 7.10 -14.41 -16.55
N LEU A 38 8.17 -13.84 -17.09
CA LEU A 38 9.22 -14.59 -17.78
C LEU A 38 10.03 -15.49 -16.84
N VAL A 39 10.33 -15.02 -15.62
CA VAL A 39 11.20 -15.72 -14.67
C VAL A 39 10.43 -16.76 -13.85
N CYS A 40 9.24 -16.41 -13.36
CA CYS A 40 8.51 -17.19 -12.36
C CYS A 40 7.16 -17.74 -12.87
N GLY A 41 6.61 -17.19 -13.96
CA GLY A 41 5.30 -17.55 -14.50
C GLY A 41 4.11 -16.85 -13.82
N GLU A 42 2.95 -16.89 -14.47
CA GLU A 42 1.72 -16.16 -14.05
C GLU A 42 1.19 -16.62 -12.68
N ASN A 43 1.51 -17.85 -12.25
CA ASN A 43 1.06 -18.38 -10.97
C ASN A 43 1.91 -17.95 -9.77
N HIS A 44 3.02 -17.23 -9.94
CA HIS A 44 3.91 -16.93 -8.81
C HIS A 44 3.28 -15.92 -7.83
N PRO A 45 3.43 -16.06 -6.49
CA PRO A 45 2.83 -15.14 -5.52
C PRO A 45 3.31 -13.67 -5.65
N GLU A 46 4.48 -13.43 -6.24
CA GLU A 46 4.96 -12.07 -6.55
C GLU A 46 4.08 -11.36 -7.58
N MET A 47 3.42 -12.11 -8.48
CA MET A 47 2.46 -11.55 -9.44
C MET A 47 1.30 -10.88 -8.70
N ALA A 48 0.85 -11.43 -7.56
CA ALA A 48 -0.22 -10.83 -6.77
C ALA A 48 0.17 -9.48 -6.17
N LEU A 49 1.43 -9.33 -5.73
CA LEU A 49 1.93 -8.06 -5.20
C LEU A 49 2.06 -7.01 -6.30
N LEU A 50 2.61 -7.39 -7.46
CA LEU A 50 2.72 -6.51 -8.63
C LEU A 50 1.35 -6.07 -9.13
N ASP A 51 0.40 -6.99 -9.23
CA ASP A 51 -0.97 -6.71 -9.65
C ASP A 51 -1.69 -5.79 -8.65
N SER A 52 -1.46 -5.98 -7.34
CA SER A 52 -1.98 -5.09 -6.30
C SER A 52 -1.37 -3.67 -6.37
N ASN A 53 -0.08 -3.56 -6.69
CA ASN A 53 0.58 -2.26 -6.89
C ASN A 53 0.02 -1.55 -8.13
N ILE A 54 -0.12 -2.26 -9.26
CA ILE A 54 -0.70 -1.72 -10.50
C ILE A 54 -2.13 -1.26 -10.26
N SER A 55 -2.94 -2.08 -9.59
CA SER A 55 -4.34 -1.76 -9.32
C SER A 55 -4.50 -0.53 -8.45
N LEU A 56 -3.67 -0.35 -7.42
CA LEU A 56 -3.74 0.83 -6.55
C LEU A 56 -3.40 2.11 -7.30
N ILE A 57 -2.39 2.08 -8.17
CA ILE A 57 -2.03 3.24 -8.99
C ILE A 57 -3.13 3.55 -10.02
N LEU A 58 -3.72 2.53 -10.65
CA LEU A 58 -4.88 2.70 -11.53
C LEU A 58 -6.10 3.26 -10.78
N HIS A 59 -6.34 2.78 -9.56
CA HIS A 59 -7.40 3.28 -8.67
C HIS A 59 -7.21 4.77 -8.36
N ALA A 60 -5.96 5.22 -8.15
CA ALA A 60 -5.64 6.63 -7.91
C ALA A 60 -5.99 7.57 -9.08
N VAL A 61 -5.93 7.06 -10.32
CA VAL A 61 -6.24 7.83 -11.53
C VAL A 61 -7.67 7.61 -12.04
N GLY A 62 -8.50 6.90 -11.29
CA GLY A 62 -9.90 6.66 -11.65
C GLY A 62 -10.15 5.53 -12.65
N GLU A 63 -9.13 4.75 -12.99
CA GLU A 63 -9.22 3.60 -13.89
C GLU A 63 -9.73 2.35 -13.14
N TYR A 64 -10.94 2.45 -12.57
CA TYR A 64 -11.47 1.48 -11.60
C TYR A 64 -11.74 0.10 -12.22
N GLU A 65 -12.24 0.03 -13.46
CA GLU A 65 -12.50 -1.26 -14.11
C GLU A 65 -11.21 -2.06 -14.34
N LEU A 66 -10.15 -1.38 -14.80
CA LEU A 66 -8.87 -2.02 -15.02
C LEU A 66 -8.20 -2.38 -13.69
N SER A 67 -8.30 -1.49 -12.69
CA SER A 67 -7.86 -1.75 -11.32
C SER A 67 -8.50 -3.01 -10.75
N LEU A 68 -9.82 -3.16 -10.89
CA LEU A 68 -10.57 -4.31 -10.40
C LEU A 68 -10.07 -5.63 -11.02
N ARG A 69 -9.82 -5.66 -12.32
CA ARG A 69 -9.28 -6.86 -13.01
C ARG A 69 -7.93 -7.31 -12.46
N PHE A 70 -7.04 -6.35 -12.13
CA PHE A 70 -5.76 -6.67 -11.50
C PHE A 70 -5.95 -7.18 -10.06
N LEU A 71 -6.86 -6.57 -9.29
CA LEU A 71 -7.17 -7.02 -7.93
C LEU A 71 -7.78 -8.41 -7.87
N GLU A 72 -8.68 -8.76 -8.81
CA GLU A 72 -9.29 -10.08 -8.87
C GLU A 72 -8.23 -11.17 -9.13
N LYS A 73 -7.27 -10.92 -10.03
CA LYS A 73 -6.13 -11.82 -10.24
C LYS A 73 -5.23 -11.92 -9.01
N ALA A 74 -4.93 -10.79 -8.37
CA ALA A 74 -4.15 -10.79 -7.13
C ALA A 74 -4.84 -11.56 -6.02
N LEU A 75 -6.16 -11.42 -5.89
CA LEU A 75 -7.00 -12.13 -4.93
C LEU A 75 -6.98 -13.65 -5.19
N GLU A 76 -7.17 -14.07 -6.44
CA GLU A 76 -7.13 -15.49 -6.83
C GLU A 76 -5.79 -16.13 -6.44
N LEU A 77 -4.68 -15.48 -6.77
CA LEU A 77 -3.34 -15.94 -6.41
C LEU A 77 -3.13 -15.94 -4.88
N ASN A 78 -3.55 -14.88 -4.19
CA ASN A 78 -3.41 -14.84 -2.73
C ASN A 78 -4.22 -15.95 -2.04
N MET A 79 -5.43 -16.25 -2.53
CA MET A 79 -6.24 -17.37 -2.03
C MET A 79 -5.54 -18.70 -2.26
N LYS A 80 -4.93 -18.90 -3.43
CA LYS A 80 -4.22 -20.14 -3.79
C LYS A 80 -2.99 -20.39 -2.92
N TYR A 81 -2.19 -19.35 -2.64
CA TYR A 81 -0.89 -19.50 -1.95
C TYR A 81 -0.96 -19.36 -0.44
N PHE A 82 -1.76 -18.43 0.07
CA PHE A 82 -1.83 -18.14 1.51
C PHE A 82 -3.07 -18.73 2.16
N GLY A 83 -4.02 -19.22 1.36
CA GLY A 83 -5.30 -19.74 1.83
C GLY A 83 -6.36 -18.64 2.01
N PRO A 84 -7.65 -19.03 1.96
CA PRO A 84 -8.77 -18.09 1.91
C PRO A 84 -8.95 -17.26 3.19
N LYS A 85 -8.33 -17.68 4.30
CA LYS A 85 -8.44 -17.02 5.62
C LYS A 85 -7.19 -16.25 6.01
N SER A 86 -6.30 -15.96 5.06
CA SER A 86 -5.06 -15.22 5.32
C SER A 86 -5.29 -13.71 5.34
N LEU A 87 -4.44 -13.00 6.08
CA LEU A 87 -4.47 -11.53 6.11
C LEU A 87 -4.22 -10.92 4.72
N LYS A 88 -3.43 -11.58 3.86
CA LYS A 88 -3.23 -11.13 2.47
C LYS A 88 -4.51 -11.18 1.65
N VAL A 89 -5.33 -12.22 1.83
CA VAL A 89 -6.65 -12.33 1.20
C VAL A 89 -7.61 -11.28 1.74
N ALA A 90 -7.60 -11.01 3.06
CA ALA A 90 -8.41 -9.95 3.65
C ALA A 90 -8.08 -8.56 3.05
N VAL A 91 -6.78 -8.25 2.89
CA VAL A 91 -6.35 -7.02 2.23
C VAL A 91 -6.84 -6.98 0.79
N SER A 92 -6.68 -8.06 0.00
CA SER A 92 -7.17 -8.10 -1.37
C SER A 92 -8.69 -7.88 -1.47
N TYR A 93 -9.50 -8.52 -0.61
CA TYR A 93 -10.95 -8.28 -0.56
C TYR A 93 -11.28 -6.83 -0.22
N HIS A 94 -10.55 -6.22 0.71
CA HIS A 94 -10.74 -4.82 1.07
C HIS A 94 -10.48 -3.88 -0.12
N LEU A 95 -9.40 -4.12 -0.87
CA LEU A 95 -9.09 -3.37 -2.08
C LEU A 95 -10.17 -3.52 -3.15
N VAL A 96 -10.68 -4.75 -3.34
CA VAL A 96 -11.78 -5.04 -4.26
C VAL A 96 -13.04 -4.27 -3.82
N ALA A 97 -13.38 -4.28 -2.53
CA ALA A 97 -14.53 -3.57 -2.00
C ALA A 97 -14.44 -2.06 -2.24
N ARG A 98 -13.27 -1.46 -1.99
CA ARG A 98 -13.02 -0.04 -2.25
C ARG A 98 -13.21 0.30 -3.73
N THR A 99 -12.66 -0.50 -4.64
CA THR A 99 -12.79 -0.26 -6.08
C THR A 99 -14.23 -0.43 -6.56
N GLN A 100 -14.94 -1.48 -6.10
CA GLN A 100 -16.37 -1.69 -6.41
C GLN A 100 -17.24 -0.55 -5.89
N SER A 101 -16.95 -0.04 -4.69
CA SER A 101 -17.62 1.14 -4.14
C SER A 101 -17.40 2.39 -5.00
N CYS A 102 -16.18 2.58 -5.53
CA CYS A 102 -15.88 3.67 -6.46
C CYS A 102 -16.55 3.52 -7.83
N MET A 103 -16.98 2.31 -8.20
CA MET A 103 -17.81 2.06 -9.38
C MET A 103 -19.31 2.19 -9.09
N GLY A 104 -19.70 2.45 -7.83
CA GLY A 104 -21.10 2.50 -7.40
C GLY A 104 -21.75 1.13 -7.19
N ASP A 105 -21.01 0.03 -7.30
CA ASP A 105 -21.50 -1.32 -7.00
C ASP A 105 -21.36 -1.62 -5.50
N PHE A 106 -22.24 -0.98 -4.71
CA PHE A 106 -22.26 -1.15 -3.25
C PHE A 106 -22.64 -2.56 -2.81
N ARG A 107 -23.36 -3.32 -3.64
CA ARG A 107 -23.77 -4.68 -3.30
C ARG A 107 -22.57 -5.62 -3.34
N SER A 108 -21.79 -5.58 -4.41
CA SER A 108 -20.57 -6.37 -4.50
C SER A 108 -19.54 -5.89 -3.48
N ALA A 109 -19.38 -4.58 -3.30
CA ALA A 109 -18.49 -4.01 -2.29
C ALA A 109 -18.81 -4.50 -0.87
N LEU A 110 -20.09 -4.54 -0.49
CA LEU A 110 -20.53 -5.07 0.81
C LEU A 110 -20.19 -6.54 0.99
N ASN A 111 -20.28 -7.36 -0.05
CA ASN A 111 -19.92 -8.77 0.04
C ASN A 111 -18.41 -8.93 0.22
N SER A 112 -17.61 -8.22 -0.58
CA SER A 112 -16.15 -8.24 -0.47
C SER A 112 -15.68 -7.76 0.92
N GLU A 113 -16.24 -6.66 1.44
CA GLU A 113 -15.85 -6.14 2.74
C GLU A 113 -16.30 -7.03 3.91
N LYS A 114 -17.38 -7.82 3.74
CA LYS A 114 -17.77 -8.83 4.75
C LYS A 114 -16.73 -9.93 4.87
N GLU A 115 -16.16 -10.38 3.74
CA GLU A 115 -15.06 -11.36 3.76
C GLU A 115 -13.83 -10.76 4.44
N THR A 116 -13.48 -9.50 4.12
CA THR A 116 -12.42 -8.74 4.83
C THR A 116 -12.64 -8.78 6.35
N TYR A 117 -13.81 -8.33 6.81
CA TYR A 117 -14.14 -8.24 8.23
C TYR A 117 -14.10 -9.62 8.91
N ALA A 118 -14.67 -10.64 8.27
CA ALA A 118 -14.68 -12.00 8.81
C ALA A 118 -13.27 -12.53 9.03
N ILE A 119 -12.36 -12.32 8.07
CA ILE A 119 -10.97 -12.75 8.19
C ILE A 119 -10.23 -11.95 9.27
N TYR A 120 -10.36 -10.62 9.29
CA TYR A 120 -9.71 -9.80 10.33
C TYR A 120 -10.22 -10.13 11.72
N LYS A 121 -11.54 -10.27 11.90
CA LYS A 121 -12.12 -10.69 13.18
C LYS A 121 -11.59 -12.05 13.63
N GLN A 122 -11.47 -13.01 12.71
CA GLN A 122 -10.97 -14.35 13.04
C GLN A 122 -9.47 -14.35 13.39
N GLN A 123 -8.63 -13.60 12.66
CA GLN A 123 -7.16 -13.66 12.78
C GLN A 123 -6.61 -12.67 13.82
N LEU A 124 -7.22 -11.50 13.97
CA LEU A 124 -6.70 -10.38 14.76
C LEU A 124 -7.57 -10.08 15.99
N GLY A 125 -8.81 -10.58 16.02
CA GLY A 125 -9.78 -10.26 17.06
C GLY A 125 -10.58 -8.99 16.77
N GLU A 126 -11.59 -8.75 17.60
CA GLU A 126 -12.58 -7.67 17.42
C GLU A 126 -12.04 -6.28 17.76
N ASP A 127 -11.08 -6.21 18.69
CA ASP A 127 -10.49 -4.95 19.16
C ASP A 127 -9.37 -4.39 18.27
N HIS A 128 -8.88 -5.18 17.31
CA HIS A 128 -7.79 -4.79 16.43
C HIS A 128 -8.21 -3.66 15.48
N GLU A 129 -7.32 -2.70 15.22
CA GLU A 129 -7.59 -1.52 14.40
C GLU A 129 -8.12 -1.89 13.00
N LYS A 130 -7.49 -2.85 12.33
CA LYS A 130 -7.96 -3.35 11.01
C LYS A 130 -9.38 -3.94 11.03
N THR A 131 -9.77 -4.61 12.11
CA THR A 131 -11.14 -5.13 12.27
C THR A 131 -12.13 -3.98 12.45
N LYS A 132 -11.76 -2.96 13.22
CA LYS A 132 -12.56 -1.74 13.43
C LYS A 132 -12.71 -0.94 12.13
N GLU A 133 -11.61 -0.71 11.41
CA GLU A 133 -11.58 -0.04 10.10
C GLU A 133 -12.54 -0.73 9.11
N SER A 134 -12.47 -2.06 9.02
CA SER A 134 -13.37 -2.84 8.16
C SER A 134 -14.84 -2.75 8.60
N SER A 135 -15.11 -2.74 9.92
CA SER A 135 -16.47 -2.55 10.44
C SER A 135 -17.05 -1.18 10.09
N GLU A 136 -16.23 -0.13 10.11
CA GLU A 136 -16.63 1.22 9.72
C GLU A 136 -16.88 1.30 8.21
N CYS A 137 -16.04 0.63 7.41
CA CYS A 137 -16.25 0.48 5.97
C CYS A 137 -17.60 -0.19 5.67
N LEU A 138 -17.92 -1.30 6.34
CA LEU A 138 -19.22 -1.97 6.21
C LEU A 138 -20.40 -1.04 6.54
N ARG A 139 -20.28 -0.26 7.62
CA ARG A 139 -21.31 0.73 8.00
C ARG A 139 -21.48 1.79 6.91
N HIS A 140 -20.38 2.30 6.37
CA HIS A 140 -20.40 3.30 5.31
C HIS A 140 -21.04 2.77 4.02
N LEU A 141 -20.61 1.58 3.56
CA LEU A 141 -21.16 0.92 2.38
C LEU A 141 -22.65 0.62 2.53
N THR A 142 -23.08 0.19 3.72
CA THR A 142 -24.50 -0.08 4.01
C THR A 142 -25.33 1.19 3.92
N HIS A 143 -24.83 2.29 4.50
CA HIS A 143 -25.48 3.59 4.42
C HIS A 143 -25.61 4.05 2.96
N GLN A 144 -24.54 3.97 2.16
CA GLN A 144 -24.57 4.35 0.74
C GLN A 144 -25.54 3.47 -0.07
N ALA A 145 -25.56 2.16 0.16
CA ALA A 145 -26.50 1.25 -0.50
C ALA A 145 -27.97 1.60 -0.18
N VAL A 146 -28.29 1.91 1.08
CA VAL A 146 -29.65 2.31 1.50
C VAL A 146 -30.06 3.65 0.89
N VAL A 147 -29.15 4.63 0.87
CA VAL A 147 -29.41 5.94 0.24
C VAL A 147 -29.68 5.77 -1.25
N LEU A 148 -28.87 4.96 -1.94
CA LEU A 148 -29.08 4.64 -3.36
C LEU A 148 -30.44 3.98 -3.58
N GLN A 149 -30.77 2.93 -2.82
CA GLN A 149 -32.03 2.21 -2.96
C GLN A 149 -33.26 3.10 -2.70
N LYS A 150 -33.24 3.93 -1.65
CA LYS A 150 -34.34 4.86 -1.33
C LYS A 150 -34.58 5.82 -2.49
N LYS A 151 -33.51 6.41 -3.04
CA LYS A 151 -33.59 7.31 -4.19
C LYS A 151 -34.09 6.61 -5.45
N MET A 152 -33.62 5.39 -5.73
CA MET A 152 -34.14 4.60 -6.85
C MET A 152 -35.64 4.37 -6.73
N ASN A 153 -36.12 4.02 -5.53
CA ASN A 153 -37.56 3.85 -5.28
C ASN A 153 -38.35 5.16 -5.50
N GLU A 154 -37.81 6.31 -5.08
CA GLU A 154 -38.43 7.62 -5.33
C GLU A 154 -38.58 7.94 -6.82
N ILE A 155 -37.56 7.61 -7.63
CA ILE A 155 -37.60 7.74 -9.09
C ILE A 155 -38.71 6.88 -9.69
N TYR A 156 -38.81 5.61 -9.29
CA TYR A 156 -39.86 4.70 -9.78
C TYR A 156 -41.27 5.14 -9.40
N THR A 157 -41.43 5.82 -8.26
CA THR A 157 -42.74 6.35 -7.80
C THR A 157 -43.13 7.70 -8.43
N GLY A 158 -42.32 8.27 -9.33
CA GLY A 158 -42.70 9.43 -10.15
C GLY A 158 -42.72 10.78 -9.43
N LYS A 159 -41.99 10.96 -8.31
CA LYS A 159 -41.86 12.28 -7.66
C LYS A 159 -41.09 13.27 -8.57
N PRO A 160 -41.65 14.44 -8.90
CA PRO A 160 -40.99 15.42 -9.76
C PRO A 160 -39.77 16.01 -9.04
N GLY A 161 -38.57 15.82 -9.60
CA GLY A 161 -37.30 16.29 -9.05
C GLY A 161 -36.32 15.19 -8.59
N ALA A 162 -36.69 13.91 -8.71
CA ALA A 162 -35.81 12.79 -8.37
C ALA A 162 -34.78 12.53 -9.50
N GLY A 163 -33.69 13.30 -9.51
CA GLY A 163 -32.47 12.89 -10.21
C GLY A 163 -31.79 11.74 -9.47
N LEU A 164 -30.97 10.94 -10.17
CA LEU A 164 -30.05 10.01 -9.50
C LEU A 164 -29.28 10.79 -8.42
N PRO A 165 -29.12 10.24 -7.20
CA PRO A 165 -28.30 10.92 -6.20
C PRO A 165 -26.92 11.15 -6.81
N PRO A 166 -26.26 12.29 -6.53
CA PRO A 166 -24.83 12.34 -6.72
C PRO A 166 -24.26 11.24 -5.83
N ILE A 167 -23.90 10.10 -6.43
CA ILE A 167 -23.17 9.07 -5.73
C ILE A 167 -21.86 9.77 -5.37
N GLN A 168 -21.68 10.08 -4.09
CA GLN A 168 -20.44 10.66 -3.59
C GLN A 168 -19.36 9.58 -3.63
N ILE A 169 -18.92 9.27 -4.85
CA ILE A 169 -17.69 8.57 -5.14
C ILE A 169 -16.62 9.65 -4.95
N GLN A 170 -16.20 9.85 -3.71
CA GLN A 170 -15.01 10.63 -3.45
C GLN A 170 -13.85 9.79 -4.01
N PRO A 171 -13.15 10.26 -5.06
CA PRO A 171 -11.95 9.58 -5.50
C PRO A 171 -10.97 9.53 -4.32
N PRO A 172 -10.23 8.43 -4.17
CA PRO A 172 -9.25 8.30 -3.10
C PRO A 172 -8.24 9.45 -3.18
N SER A 173 -7.83 9.98 -2.04
CA SER A 173 -6.70 10.91 -2.02
C SER A 173 -5.41 10.17 -2.38
N MET A 174 -4.48 10.86 -3.04
CA MET A 174 -3.15 10.30 -3.34
C MET A 174 -2.44 9.79 -2.09
N GLY A 175 -2.62 10.49 -0.95
CA GLY A 175 -2.10 10.04 0.35
C GLY A 175 -2.68 8.69 0.78
N SER A 176 -4.00 8.50 0.71
CA SER A 176 -4.64 7.23 1.06
C SER A 176 -4.14 6.08 0.18
N VAL A 177 -3.91 6.32 -1.11
CA VAL A 177 -3.34 5.30 -2.01
C VAL A 177 -1.89 5.00 -1.63
N LEU A 178 -1.09 6.02 -1.32
CA LEU A 178 0.30 5.83 -0.91
C LEU A 178 0.41 5.04 0.39
N ASP A 179 -0.43 5.35 1.38
CA ASP A 179 -0.49 4.59 2.64
C ASP A 179 -0.81 3.12 2.38
N MET A 180 -1.75 2.86 1.46
CA MET A 180 -2.13 1.51 1.09
C MET A 180 -1.02 0.77 0.33
N LEU A 181 -0.32 1.45 -0.58
CA LEU A 181 0.88 0.92 -1.24
C LEU A 181 1.95 0.56 -0.21
N ASN A 182 2.18 1.42 0.79
CA ASN A 182 3.14 1.15 1.85
C ASN A 182 2.74 -0.07 2.68
N VAL A 183 1.48 -0.20 3.06
CA VAL A 183 0.95 -1.36 3.80
C VAL A 183 1.18 -2.66 3.03
N ILE A 184 0.85 -2.73 1.73
CA ILE A 184 0.98 -3.98 0.98
C ILE A 184 2.43 -4.36 0.68
N ASN A 185 3.34 -3.38 0.63
CA ASN A 185 4.77 -3.61 0.46
C ASN A 185 5.52 -3.77 1.80
N GLY A 186 4.81 -3.69 2.94
CA GLY A 186 5.43 -3.79 4.27
C GLY A 186 6.35 -2.62 4.62
N ILE A 187 6.16 -1.46 3.97
CA ILE A 187 6.91 -0.23 4.25
C ILE A 187 6.28 0.41 5.48
N LEU A 188 6.98 0.33 6.61
CA LEU A 188 6.54 0.92 7.88
C LEU A 188 7.11 2.33 8.02
N PHE A 189 6.24 3.30 8.28
CA PHE A 189 6.69 4.63 8.69
C PHE A 189 7.13 4.58 10.14
N VAL A 190 8.44 4.66 10.36
CA VAL A 190 8.98 4.99 11.68
C VAL A 190 8.92 6.51 11.82
N GLN A 191 8.01 7.02 12.63
CA GLN A 191 8.06 8.42 13.04
C GLN A 191 9.25 8.60 13.97
N ILE A 192 10.39 9.02 13.41
CA ILE A 192 11.56 9.40 14.19
C ILE A 192 11.29 10.79 14.73
N SER A 193 11.27 10.94 16.05
CA SER A 193 11.04 12.26 16.65
C SER A 193 12.24 13.17 16.38
N GLN A 194 12.02 14.49 16.37
CA GLN A 194 13.12 15.45 16.23
C GLN A 194 14.18 15.25 17.33
N GLN A 195 13.74 14.86 18.53
CA GLN A 195 14.62 14.55 19.66
C GLN A 195 15.50 13.32 19.38
N ASP A 196 14.97 12.30 18.71
CA ASP A 196 15.76 11.12 18.32
C ASP A 196 16.80 11.46 17.24
N ILE A 197 16.44 12.34 16.30
CA ILE A 197 17.39 12.85 15.28
C ILE A 197 18.53 13.62 15.96
N ASP A 198 18.20 14.50 16.90
CA ASP A 198 19.18 15.34 17.59
C ASP A 198 20.07 14.51 18.53
N ASN A 199 19.50 13.51 19.21
CA ASN A 199 20.25 12.54 20.01
C ASN A 199 21.23 11.74 19.14
N PHE A 200 20.78 11.25 17.99
CA PHE A 200 21.63 10.51 17.04
C PHE A 200 22.77 11.39 16.50
N LYS A 201 22.48 12.65 16.15
CA LYS A 201 23.52 13.62 15.74
C LYS A 201 24.56 13.85 16.83
N ALA A 202 24.14 14.04 18.08
CA ALA A 202 25.04 14.26 19.21
C ALA A 202 25.93 13.03 19.49
N GLU A 203 25.38 11.81 19.31
CA GLU A 203 26.14 10.57 19.45
C GLU A 203 27.19 10.41 18.33
N MET A 204 26.81 10.73 17.09
CA MET A 204 27.73 10.73 15.95
C MET A 204 28.85 11.75 16.08
N GLU A 205 28.60 12.94 16.66
CA GLU A 205 29.63 13.93 16.96
C GLU A 205 30.59 13.45 18.06
N LYS A 206 30.08 12.82 19.13
CA LYS A 206 30.92 12.22 20.16
C LYS A 206 31.84 11.14 19.61
N LEU A 207 31.35 10.31 18.69
CA LEU A 207 32.16 9.26 18.04
C LEU A 207 33.24 9.85 17.12
N LYS A 208 32.96 10.97 16.42
CA LYS A 208 33.97 11.69 15.64
C LYS A 208 35.06 12.27 16.52
N LEU A 209 34.69 12.99 17.58
CA LEU A 209 35.64 13.57 18.52
C LEU A 209 36.52 12.49 19.19
N LYS A 210 35.93 11.35 19.54
CA LYS A 210 36.66 10.22 20.12
C LYS A 210 37.58 9.51 19.12
N GLY A 211 37.24 9.54 17.83
CA GLY A 211 38.12 9.06 16.75
C GLY A 211 39.31 10.01 16.50
N ASP A 212 39.06 11.32 16.56
CA ASP A 212 40.08 12.34 16.37
C ASP A 212 41.07 12.41 17.55
N GLU A 213 40.60 12.26 18.80
CA GLU A 213 41.46 12.18 20.00
C GLU A 213 42.43 10.98 19.94
N VAL A 214 41.98 9.82 19.46
CA VAL A 214 42.84 8.63 19.32
C VAL A 214 43.87 8.81 18.20
N SER A 215 43.57 9.59 17.16
CA SER A 215 44.53 9.93 16.11
C SER A 215 45.55 10.99 16.54
N GLY A 216 45.15 11.94 17.38
CA GLY A 216 46.03 12.99 17.92
C GLY A 216 47.02 12.50 18.97
N GLU A 217 46.66 11.50 19.80
CA GLU A 217 47.58 10.91 20.77
C GLU A 217 48.67 10.06 20.07
N ALA A 218 48.35 9.39 18.95
CA ALA A 218 49.29 8.56 18.21
C ALA A 218 50.42 9.37 17.51
N GLU A 219 50.19 10.63 17.16
CA GLU A 219 51.21 11.51 16.55
C GLU A 219 52.16 12.14 17.57
N SER A 220 51.84 12.10 18.87
CA SER A 220 52.63 12.75 19.94
C SER A 220 53.74 11.89 20.56
N GLN A 221 53.89 10.62 20.14
CA GLN A 221 54.81 9.65 20.76
C GLN A 221 55.89 9.06 19.83
N ILE A 222 56.32 9.77 18.78
CA ILE A 222 57.47 9.33 17.96
C ILE A 222 58.74 10.02 18.48
N PRO A 223 59.70 9.32 19.14
CA PRO A 223 60.96 9.92 19.53
C PRO A 223 61.86 10.06 18.29
N LEU A 224 62.37 11.28 18.06
CA LEU A 224 63.38 11.58 17.04
C LEU A 224 64.67 10.76 17.30
N PRO A 225 65.22 10.04 16.30
CA PRO A 225 66.48 9.35 16.47
C PRO A 225 67.64 10.35 16.51
N ALA A 226 68.52 10.19 17.50
CA ALA A 226 69.73 10.98 17.66
C ALA A 226 70.67 10.80 16.46
N VAL A 227 71.10 11.93 15.89
CA VAL A 227 72.15 12.00 14.87
C VAL A 227 73.49 11.73 15.55
N ALA A 228 74.12 10.61 15.21
CA ALA A 228 75.51 10.34 15.54
C ALA A 228 76.38 10.51 14.28
N SER A 229 77.44 11.29 14.49
CA SER A 229 78.51 11.80 13.62
C SER A 229 78.92 10.99 12.39
#